data_AF-A0A7Y5DBE4-F1
#
_entry.id   AF-A0A7Y5DBE4-F1
#
_cell.length_a   1.000
_cell.length_b   1.000
_cell.length_c   1.000
_cell.angle_alpha   90.00
_cell.angle_beta   90.00
_cell.angle_gamma   90.00
#
_symmetry.space_group_name_H-M   'P 1'
#
loop_
_entity.id
_entity.type
_entity.pdbx_description
1 polymer ?
#
loop_
_entity_poly.entity_id
_entity_poly.type
_entity_poly.pdbx_seq_one_letter_code
_entity_poly.pdbx_strand_id
1 'polypeptide(L)'
;MKIFLPLLLLFAIPCYSQSADFIILKKKSKTIQTFYAGTNINFTTVSGAYITAHINGIKNDTLFLQEYITQYLPTTIGTYVVDTVGSYRYKFHYNQVKAMGRKAKKGFNTKGSGASLFGGGVLLTLASGVVFLVDRKNFSAPLLIASAALGTLGYFWATSGGGALVIGKKYKLVYMDMSNKKK
;
A
#
# COMPACT_ATOMS: atom_id res chain seq x y z
N MET A 1 -15.88 -46.00 28.38
CA MET A 1 -15.40 -44.92 27.48
C MET A 1 -16.24 -44.71 26.21
N LYS A 2 -16.95 -45.72 25.67
CA LYS A 2 -17.72 -45.60 24.40
C LYS A 2 -18.98 -44.69 24.48
N ILE A 3 -19.50 -44.42 25.68
CA ILE A 3 -20.76 -43.66 25.87
C ILE A 3 -20.52 -42.16 26.14
N PHE A 4 -19.29 -41.76 26.49
CA PHE A 4 -18.98 -40.35 26.80
C PHE A 4 -18.88 -39.46 25.56
N LEU A 5 -18.49 -40.01 24.41
CA LEU A 5 -18.35 -39.26 23.16
C LEU A 5 -19.69 -38.73 22.59
N PRO A 6 -20.79 -39.52 22.53
CA PRO A 6 -22.08 -38.99 22.06
C PRO A 6 -22.70 -37.97 23.03
N LEU A 7 -22.40 -38.07 24.33
CA LEU A 7 -22.87 -37.10 25.33
C LEU A 7 -22.19 -35.73 25.18
N LEU A 8 -20.92 -35.68 24.76
CA LEU A 8 -20.19 -34.44 24.54
C LEU A 8 -20.72 -33.65 23.32
N LEU A 9 -21.21 -34.36 22.29
CA LEU A 9 -21.76 -33.77 21.07
C LEU A 9 -23.11 -33.07 21.29
N LEU A 10 -23.85 -33.43 22.33
CA LEU A 10 -25.11 -32.79 22.71
C LEU A 10 -24.93 -31.40 23.35
N PHE A 11 -23.71 -31.05 23.77
CA PHE A 11 -23.35 -29.74 24.31
C PHE A 11 -22.72 -28.79 23.28
N ALA A 12 -22.95 -29.01 21.98
CA ALA A 12 -22.48 -28.10 20.94
C ALA A 12 -23.23 -26.75 21.04
N ILE A 13 -22.60 -25.78 21.72
CA ILE A 13 -23.12 -24.42 21.83
C ILE A 13 -23.08 -23.78 20.43
N PRO A 14 -24.19 -23.18 19.94
CA PRO A 14 -24.16 -22.48 18.68
C PRO A 14 -23.21 -21.29 18.76
N CYS A 15 -22.13 -21.33 17.98
CA CYS A 15 -21.23 -20.21 17.81
C CYS A 15 -21.84 -19.24 16.78
N TYR A 16 -22.34 -18.11 17.24
CA TYR A 16 -22.82 -17.05 16.35
C TYR A 16 -21.62 -16.29 15.77
N SER A 17 -21.36 -16.48 14.48
CA SER A 17 -20.43 -15.62 13.75
C SER A 17 -21.03 -14.23 13.61
N GLN A 18 -20.43 -13.24 14.27
CA GLN A 18 -20.82 -11.85 14.14
C GLN A 18 -20.26 -11.30 12.83
N SER A 19 -21.12 -10.83 11.93
CA SER A 19 -20.67 -10.13 10.72
C SER A 19 -20.05 -8.80 11.14
N ALA A 20 -18.75 -8.64 10.92
CA ALA A 20 -18.03 -7.43 11.29
C ALA A 20 -18.16 -6.35 10.21
N ASP A 21 -18.34 -5.10 10.63
CA ASP A 21 -18.34 -3.95 9.73
C ASP A 21 -16.96 -3.76 9.10
N PHE A 22 -16.94 -3.19 7.90
CA PHE A 22 -15.70 -2.98 7.16
C PHE A 22 -15.74 -1.76 6.26
N ILE A 23 -14.57 -1.33 5.80
CA ILE A 23 -14.44 -0.17 4.90
C ILE A 23 -13.86 -0.60 3.56
N ILE A 24 -14.44 -0.09 2.48
CA ILE A 24 -13.98 -0.35 1.11
C ILE A 24 -13.42 0.93 0.50
N LEU A 25 -12.20 0.82 -0.05
CA LEU A 25 -11.65 1.80 -0.98
C LEU A 25 -12.03 1.42 -2.41
N LYS A 26 -12.87 2.25 -3.02
CA LYS A 26 -13.31 2.11 -4.41
C LYS A 26 -12.59 3.12 -5.30
N LYS A 27 -12.26 2.72 -6.53
CA LYS A 27 -11.92 3.63 -7.64
C LYS A 27 -13.05 3.57 -8.65
N LYS A 28 -13.81 4.65 -8.75
CA LYS A 28 -15.09 4.67 -9.48
C LYS A 28 -15.98 3.52 -8.98
N SER A 29 -16.35 2.57 -9.86
CA SER A 29 -17.18 1.41 -9.54
C SER A 29 -16.39 0.17 -9.08
N LYS A 30 -15.05 0.19 -9.09
CA LYS A 30 -14.23 -0.98 -8.76
C LYS A 30 -13.66 -0.91 -7.34
N THR A 31 -13.87 -1.95 -6.56
CA THR A 31 -13.19 -2.14 -5.27
C THR A 31 -11.69 -2.39 -5.50
N ILE A 32 -10.85 -1.57 -4.88
CA ILE A 32 -9.39 -1.75 -4.90
C ILE A 32 -8.94 -2.50 -3.65
N GLN A 33 -9.48 -2.10 -2.50
CA GLN A 33 -9.01 -2.59 -1.22
C GLN A 33 -10.15 -2.59 -0.22
N THR A 34 -10.17 -3.62 0.63
CA THR A 34 -11.07 -3.73 1.76
C THR A 34 -10.25 -3.75 3.05
N PHE A 35 -10.77 -3.10 4.08
CA PHE A 35 -10.16 -2.97 5.40
C PHE A 35 -11.09 -3.55 6.45
N TYR A 36 -10.56 -4.46 7.27
CA TYR A 36 -11.28 -5.16 8.32
C TYR A 36 -10.64 -4.86 9.67
N ALA A 37 -11.39 -5.09 10.75
CA ALA A 37 -10.81 -5.18 12.09
C ALA A 37 -9.68 -6.24 12.09
N GLY A 38 -8.58 -5.94 12.78
CA GLY A 38 -7.35 -6.74 12.81
C GLY A 38 -6.36 -6.45 11.68
N THR A 39 -6.63 -5.50 10.78
CA THR A 39 -5.70 -5.15 9.68
C THR A 39 -5.00 -3.81 9.92
N ASN A 40 -3.77 -3.66 9.40
CA ASN A 40 -3.06 -2.38 9.42
C ASN A 40 -3.53 -1.48 8.29
N ILE A 41 -3.60 -0.18 8.57
CA ILE A 41 -4.03 0.86 7.66
C ILE A 41 -3.05 2.02 7.68
N ASN A 42 -2.74 2.54 6.50
CA ASN A 42 -1.88 3.70 6.34
C ASN A 42 -2.63 4.75 5.52
N PHE A 43 -2.76 5.96 6.05
CA PHE A 43 -3.51 7.02 5.40
C PHE A 43 -3.03 8.40 5.81
N THR A 44 -3.39 9.41 5.02
CA THR A 44 -3.17 10.82 5.31
C THR A 44 -4.49 11.46 5.70
N THR A 45 -4.51 12.19 6.80
CA THR A 45 -5.68 12.93 7.29
C THR A 45 -5.98 14.16 6.44
N VAL A 46 -7.17 14.76 6.61
CA VAL A 46 -7.49 16.08 6.02
C VAL A 46 -6.52 17.17 6.49
N SER A 47 -6.03 17.10 7.74
CA SER A 47 -5.00 17.99 8.28
C SER A 47 -3.60 17.75 7.71
N GLY A 48 -3.38 16.66 6.98
CA GLY A 48 -2.10 16.33 6.33
C GLY A 48 -1.18 15.41 7.13
N ALA A 49 -1.56 14.99 8.33
CA ALA A 49 -0.81 14.02 9.12
C ALA A 49 -0.84 12.64 8.46
N TYR A 50 0.30 11.96 8.37
CA TYR A 50 0.38 10.58 7.91
C TYR A 50 0.31 9.63 9.10
N ILE A 51 -0.66 8.72 9.07
CA ILE A 51 -0.99 7.81 10.16
C ILE A 51 -0.74 6.38 9.70
N THR A 52 -0.10 5.59 10.55
CA THR A 52 0.10 4.15 10.35
C THR A 52 -0.38 3.41 11.59
N ALA A 53 -1.56 2.82 11.49
CA ALA A 53 -2.26 2.26 12.64
C ALA A 53 -2.76 0.83 12.38
N HIS A 54 -2.96 0.09 13.46
CA HIS A 54 -3.74 -1.14 13.47
C HIS A 54 -5.22 -0.82 13.69
N ILE A 55 -6.11 -1.46 12.93
CA ILE A 55 -7.55 -1.29 13.11
C ILE A 55 -8.01 -2.30 14.16
N ASN A 56 -8.34 -1.84 15.35
CA ASN A 56 -8.89 -2.69 16.41
C ASN A 56 -10.36 -3.02 16.17
N GLY A 57 -11.08 -2.11 15.51
CA GLY A 57 -12.51 -2.25 15.22
C GLY A 57 -13.00 -1.20 14.25
N ILE A 58 -14.14 -1.47 13.64
CA ILE A 58 -14.85 -0.56 12.75
C ILE A 58 -16.31 -0.64 13.17
N LYS A 59 -16.95 0.49 13.48
CA LYS A 59 -18.36 0.56 13.86
C LYS A 59 -18.89 1.97 13.70
N ASN A 60 -20.11 2.12 13.21
CA ASN A 60 -20.81 3.41 13.06
C ASN A 60 -19.91 4.48 12.41
N ASP A 61 -19.40 4.20 11.21
CA ASP A 61 -18.52 5.12 10.46
C ASP A 61 -17.18 5.50 11.16
N THR A 62 -16.89 4.86 12.29
CA THR A 62 -15.72 5.16 13.11
C THR A 62 -14.73 3.99 13.08
N LEU A 63 -13.47 4.34 12.82
CA LEU A 63 -12.32 3.46 12.94
C LEU A 63 -11.77 3.56 14.36
N PHE A 64 -11.57 2.42 15.01
CA PHE A 64 -10.86 2.32 16.28
C PHE A 64 -9.43 1.93 15.95
N LEU A 65 -8.52 2.88 16.09
CA LEU A 65 -7.14 2.77 15.65
C LEU A 65 -6.20 2.63 16.85
N GLN A 66 -5.15 1.83 16.67
CA GLN A 66 -4.04 1.69 17.59
C GLN A 66 -2.73 1.95 16.84
N GLU A 67 -2.01 2.98 17.23
CA GLU A 67 -0.69 3.29 16.68
C GLU A 67 0.39 2.86 17.66
N TYR A 68 1.52 2.39 17.12
CA TYR A 68 2.63 1.86 17.90
C TYR A 68 3.81 2.83 17.81
N ILE A 69 4.32 3.22 18.97
CA ILE A 69 5.54 4.00 19.08
C ILE A 69 6.68 3.01 19.12
N THR A 70 7.53 3.01 18.10
CA THR A 70 8.65 2.07 17.97
C THR A 70 9.98 2.79 18.10
N GLN A 71 10.95 2.12 18.70
CA GLN A 71 12.32 2.61 18.84
C GLN A 71 13.32 1.52 18.44
N TYR A 72 14.51 1.93 18.02
CA TYR A 72 15.61 1.01 17.75
C TYR A 72 16.44 0.83 19.02
N LEU A 73 16.56 -0.40 19.49
CA LEU A 73 17.43 -0.76 20.61
C LEU A 73 18.65 -1.54 20.10
N PRO A 74 19.85 -1.24 20.59
CA PRO A 74 21.04 -2.02 20.26
C PRO A 74 20.97 -3.39 20.94
N THR A 75 21.38 -4.42 20.21
CA THR A 75 21.57 -5.78 20.72
C THR A 75 23.00 -5.97 21.18
N THR A 76 23.25 -7.04 21.94
CA THR A 76 24.57 -7.40 22.46
C THR A 76 25.62 -7.69 21.37
N ILE A 77 25.19 -8.03 20.16
CA ILE A 77 26.07 -8.31 19.00
C ILE A 77 26.23 -7.09 18.08
N GLY A 78 25.81 -5.89 18.50
CA GLY A 78 25.99 -4.65 17.75
C GLY A 78 25.00 -4.43 16.60
N THR A 79 23.91 -5.21 16.55
CA THR A 79 22.80 -4.98 15.61
C THR A 79 21.67 -4.20 16.28
N TYR A 80 20.70 -3.69 15.52
CA TYR A 80 19.53 -3.00 16.08
C TYR A 80 18.26 -3.85 15.90
N VAL A 81 17.42 -3.88 16.93
CA VAL A 81 16.08 -4.48 16.88
C VAL A 81 15.04 -3.37 17.11
N VAL A 82 13.95 -3.45 16.36
CA VAL A 82 12.80 -2.55 16.55
C VAL A 82 11.98 -3.08 17.72
N ASP A 83 11.84 -2.26 18.75
CA ASP A 83 11.01 -2.54 19.91
C ASP A 83 9.85 -1.54 20.02
N THR A 84 8.74 -1.97 20.61
CA THR A 84 7.54 -1.14 20.79
C THR A 84 7.52 -0.55 22.20
N VAL A 85 7.76 0.75 22.30
CA VAL A 85 7.81 1.49 23.58
C VAL A 85 6.42 1.69 24.16
N GLY A 86 5.43 1.82 23.29
CA GLY A 86 4.06 2.06 23.70
C GLY A 86 3.10 2.04 22.54
N SER A 87 1.82 2.19 22.87
CA SER A 87 0.77 2.33 21.87
C SER A 87 -0.32 3.26 22.37
N TYR A 88 -0.96 3.96 21.44
CA TYR A 88 -2.08 4.83 21.73
C TYR A 88 -3.30 4.40 20.93
N ARG A 89 -4.46 4.40 21.60
CA ARG A 89 -5.74 4.01 21.02
C ARG A 89 -6.64 5.23 20.90
N TYR A 90 -7.23 5.42 19.73
CA TYR A 90 -8.12 6.54 19.48
C TYR A 90 -9.17 6.20 18.43
N LYS A 91 -10.19 7.06 18.36
CA LYS A 91 -11.29 6.94 17.41
C LYS A 91 -11.04 7.91 16.27
N PHE A 92 -11.28 7.46 15.04
CA PHE A 92 -11.06 8.26 13.84
C PHE A 92 -12.22 8.08 12.87
N HIS A 93 -12.82 9.17 12.41
CA HIS A 93 -13.96 9.08 11.49
C HIS A 93 -13.46 8.88 10.05
N TYR A 94 -14.07 7.97 9.30
CA TYR A 94 -13.54 7.63 7.96
C TYR A 94 -13.54 8.81 6.96
N ASN A 95 -14.49 9.75 7.10
CA ASN A 95 -14.53 11.01 6.35
C ASN A 95 -13.33 11.94 6.56
N GLN A 96 -12.56 11.78 7.64
CA GLN A 96 -11.36 12.58 7.92
C GLN A 96 -10.12 12.04 7.18
N VAL A 97 -10.28 11.00 6.36
CA VAL A 97 -9.24 10.42 5.51
C VAL A 97 -9.18 11.16 4.18
N LYS A 98 -8.06 11.87 3.93
CA LYS A 98 -7.83 12.61 2.68
C LYS A 98 -7.22 11.73 1.59
N ALA A 99 -6.29 10.86 1.95
CA ALA A 99 -5.65 9.98 0.99
C ALA A 99 -5.28 8.65 1.63
N MET A 100 -5.43 7.57 0.88
CA MET A 100 -4.99 6.25 1.32
C MET A 100 -3.59 5.95 0.79
N GLY A 101 -2.77 5.32 1.64
CA GLY A 101 -1.52 4.70 1.21
C GLY A 101 -1.81 3.62 0.18
N ARG A 102 -1.01 3.59 -0.89
CA ARG A 102 -1.14 2.52 -1.89
C ARG A 102 -0.48 1.26 -1.35
N LYS A 103 -1.20 0.13 -1.35
CA LYS A 103 -0.58 -1.18 -1.08
C LYS A 103 0.61 -1.38 -2.03
N ALA A 104 1.74 -1.83 -1.48
CA ALA A 104 2.89 -2.24 -2.27
C ALA A 104 2.43 -3.29 -3.30
N LYS A 105 2.65 -3.01 -4.59
CA LYS A 105 2.31 -3.95 -5.65
C LYS A 105 3.26 -5.16 -5.51
N LYS A 106 2.72 -6.35 -5.24
CA LYS A 106 3.47 -7.62 -5.24
C LYS A 106 3.84 -8.13 -6.65
N GLY A 107 4.07 -7.23 -7.61
CA GLY A 107 4.29 -7.60 -9.03
C GLY A 107 5.25 -6.66 -9.73
N PHE A 108 5.15 -6.55 -11.05
CA PHE A 108 6.09 -5.78 -11.88
C PHE A 108 6.30 -4.34 -11.37
N ASN A 109 7.57 -4.01 -11.07
CA ASN A 109 7.97 -2.69 -10.58
C ASN A 109 8.08 -1.70 -11.74
N THR A 110 6.94 -1.16 -12.17
CA THR A 110 6.86 -0.21 -13.29
C THR A 110 7.80 0.99 -13.12
N LYS A 111 7.97 1.49 -11.88
CA LYS A 111 8.84 2.63 -11.60
C LYS A 111 10.32 2.24 -11.74
N GLY A 112 10.71 1.10 -11.19
CA GLY A 112 12.06 0.56 -11.32
C GLY A 112 12.41 0.21 -12.76
N SER A 113 11.48 -0.38 -13.51
CA SER A 113 11.67 -0.68 -14.94
C SER A 113 11.79 0.59 -15.79
N GLY A 114 10.94 1.60 -15.54
CA GLY A 114 11.08 2.90 -16.20
C GLY A 114 12.42 3.57 -15.88
N ALA A 115 12.86 3.53 -14.62
CA ALA A 115 14.15 4.09 -14.20
C ALA A 115 15.33 3.34 -14.83
N SER A 116 15.24 2.02 -14.97
CA SER A 116 16.26 1.20 -15.64
C SER A 116 16.31 1.52 -17.13
N LEU A 117 15.16 1.70 -17.78
CA LEU A 117 15.06 2.10 -19.18
C LEU A 117 15.65 3.50 -19.40
N PHE A 118 15.35 4.44 -18.50
CA PHE A 118 15.93 5.79 -18.51
C PHE A 118 17.44 5.72 -18.37
N GLY A 119 17.95 5.01 -17.36
CA GLY A 119 19.38 4.86 -17.12
C GLY A 119 20.10 4.23 -18.31
N GLY A 120 19.54 3.17 -18.90
CA GLY A 120 20.07 2.54 -20.10
C GLY A 120 20.09 3.47 -21.31
N GLY A 121 19.00 4.22 -21.54
CA GLY A 121 18.92 5.19 -22.63
C GLY A 121 19.92 6.34 -22.48
N VAL A 122 20.10 6.87 -21.26
CA VAL A 122 21.10 7.90 -20.96
C VAL A 122 22.52 7.36 -21.19
N LEU A 123 22.84 6.17 -20.66
CA LEU A 123 24.15 5.54 -20.86
C LEU A 123 24.47 5.34 -22.34
N LEU A 124 23.52 4.81 -23.12
CA LEU A 124 23.70 4.61 -24.56
C LEU A 124 23.85 5.95 -25.32
N THR A 125 23.15 6.99 -24.88
CA THR A 125 23.27 8.33 -25.48
C THR A 125 24.65 8.93 -25.21
N LEU A 126 25.14 8.83 -23.97
CA LEU A 126 26.49 9.27 -23.60
C LEU A 126 27.56 8.48 -24.36
N ALA A 127 27.43 7.16 -24.43
CA ALA A 127 28.34 6.31 -25.20
C ALA A 127 28.35 6.70 -26.70
N SER A 128 27.17 6.94 -27.28
CA SER A 128 27.05 7.39 -28.67
C SER A 128 27.68 8.78 -28.89
N GLY A 129 27.57 9.67 -27.90
CA GLY A 129 28.24 10.97 -27.91
C GLY A 129 29.76 10.87 -27.83
N VAL A 130 30.30 9.94 -27.03
CA VAL A 130 31.74 9.66 -26.98
C VAL A 130 32.22 9.11 -28.33
N VAL A 131 31.50 8.15 -28.93
CA VAL A 131 31.83 7.60 -30.25
C VAL A 131 31.79 8.70 -31.32
N PHE A 132 30.84 9.62 -31.28
CA PHE A 132 30.81 10.76 -32.20
C PHE A 132 32.08 11.62 -32.15
N LEU A 133 32.65 11.81 -30.95
CA LEU A 133 33.85 12.64 -30.74
C LEU A 133 35.16 11.89 -31.05
N VAL A 134 35.24 10.61 -30.69
CA VAL A 134 36.49 9.82 -30.77
C VAL A 134 36.59 9.01 -32.05
N ASP A 135 35.47 8.47 -32.55
CA ASP A 135 35.44 7.58 -33.72
C ASP A 135 34.20 7.83 -34.59
N ARG A 136 34.27 8.94 -35.32
CA ARG A 136 33.17 9.40 -36.17
C ARG A 136 32.82 8.42 -37.30
N LYS A 137 33.72 7.51 -37.69
CA LYS A 137 33.47 6.53 -38.75
C LYS A 137 32.49 5.44 -38.30
N ASN A 138 32.53 5.09 -37.02
CA ASN A 138 31.63 4.11 -36.41
C ASN A 138 30.40 4.75 -35.73
N PHE A 139 30.24 6.07 -35.88
CA PHE A 139 29.09 6.77 -35.32
C PHE A 139 27.79 6.45 -36.07
N SER A 140 26.74 6.14 -35.32
CA SER A 140 25.39 5.93 -35.83
C SER A 140 24.44 6.96 -35.24
N ALA A 141 24.04 7.94 -36.07
CA ALA A 141 22.99 8.90 -35.71
C ALA A 141 21.66 8.22 -35.34
N PRO A 142 21.21 7.15 -36.03
CA PRO A 142 20.04 6.39 -35.62
C PRO A 142 20.14 5.82 -34.20
N LEU A 143 21.33 5.32 -33.79
CA LEU A 143 21.53 4.75 -32.46
C LEU A 143 21.44 5.81 -31.37
N LEU A 144 22.02 6.99 -31.60
CA LEU A 144 21.92 8.14 -30.70
C LEU A 144 20.48 8.61 -30.54
N ILE A 145 19.74 8.70 -31.64
CA ILE A 145 18.33 9.10 -31.62
C ILE A 145 17.50 8.05 -30.86
N ALA A 146 17.74 6.77 -31.14
CA ALA A 146 17.04 5.67 -30.48
C ALA A 146 17.34 5.64 -28.96
N SER A 147 18.60 5.86 -28.55
CA SER A 147 18.97 5.89 -27.13
C SER A 147 18.37 7.08 -26.40
N ALA A 148 18.33 8.26 -27.03
CA ALA A 148 17.69 9.44 -26.47
C ALA A 148 16.18 9.24 -26.34
N ALA A 149 15.54 8.64 -27.35
CA ALA A 149 14.12 8.27 -27.31
C ALA A 149 13.84 7.25 -26.19
N LEU A 150 14.67 6.21 -26.04
CA LEU A 150 14.55 5.24 -24.93
C LEU A 150 14.68 5.91 -23.57
N GLY A 151 15.65 6.82 -23.41
CA GLY A 151 15.84 7.59 -22.18
C GLY A 151 14.57 8.37 -21.82
N THR A 152 14.10 9.20 -22.74
CA THR A 152 12.90 10.03 -22.52
C THR A 152 11.65 9.20 -22.21
N LEU A 153 11.43 8.09 -22.92
CA LEU A 153 10.35 7.15 -22.63
C LEU A 153 10.47 6.53 -21.23
N GLY A 154 11.68 6.12 -20.85
CA GLY A 154 11.97 5.62 -19.51
C GLY A 154 11.65 6.64 -18.41
N TYR A 155 12.00 7.91 -18.61
CA TYR A 155 11.72 8.98 -17.66
C TYR A 155 10.22 9.19 -17.44
N PHE A 156 9.44 9.29 -18.52
CA PHE A 156 7.98 9.43 -18.42
C PHE A 156 7.33 8.19 -17.80
N TRP A 157 7.84 6.99 -18.10
CA TRP A 157 7.32 5.77 -17.50
C TRP A 157 7.62 5.69 -16.01
N ALA A 158 8.82 6.07 -15.58
CA ALA A 158 9.23 6.08 -14.18
C ALA A 158 8.40 7.07 -13.33
N THR A 159 8.00 8.20 -13.92
CA THR A 159 7.25 9.26 -13.22
C THR A 159 5.73 9.03 -13.21
N SER A 160 5.19 8.26 -14.16
CA SER A 160 3.75 8.00 -14.31
C SER A 160 3.12 7.12 -13.20
N GLY A 161 3.93 6.53 -12.31
CA GLY A 161 3.46 5.64 -11.25
C GLY A 161 3.87 6.07 -9.84
N GLY A 162 2.89 6.33 -8.94
CA GLY A 162 3.19 6.30 -7.50
C GLY A 162 2.40 7.23 -6.57
N GLY A 163 1.50 8.08 -7.06
CA GLY A 163 0.76 9.00 -6.20
C GLY A 163 -0.13 8.31 -5.15
N ALA A 164 -0.29 8.97 -3.99
CA ALA A 164 -1.26 8.59 -2.96
C ALA A 164 -2.68 8.53 -3.53
N LEU A 165 -3.52 7.65 -2.97
CA LEU A 165 -4.89 7.45 -3.44
C LEU A 165 -5.80 8.50 -2.78
N VAL A 166 -5.84 9.70 -3.36
CA VAL A 166 -6.62 10.84 -2.84
C VAL A 166 -8.12 10.56 -2.92
N ILE A 167 -8.80 10.62 -1.78
CA ILE A 167 -10.25 10.46 -1.66
C ILE A 167 -10.96 11.69 -2.23
N GLY A 168 -11.96 11.46 -3.07
CA GLY A 168 -12.69 12.50 -3.82
C GLY A 168 -13.51 11.91 -4.97
N LYS A 169 -13.47 12.54 -6.15
CA LYS A 169 -14.26 12.09 -7.32
C LYS A 169 -13.84 10.70 -7.82
N LYS A 170 -12.52 10.44 -7.88
CA LYS A 170 -11.95 9.21 -8.47
C LYS A 170 -11.91 8.05 -7.47
N TYR A 171 -11.51 8.32 -6.23
CA TYR A 171 -11.42 7.31 -5.17
C TYR A 171 -12.40 7.65 -4.07
N LYS A 172 -13.16 6.67 -3.59
CA LYS A 172 -14.14 6.86 -2.52
C LYS A 172 -13.90 5.82 -1.44
N LEU A 173 -13.99 6.25 -0.20
CA LEU A 173 -14.02 5.36 0.95
C LEU A 173 -15.49 5.15 1.31
N VAL A 174 -15.90 3.89 1.47
CA VAL A 174 -17.30 3.52 1.73
C VAL A 174 -17.34 2.58 2.92
N TYR A 175 -18.10 2.96 3.94
CA TYR A 175 -18.41 2.12 5.08
C TYR A 175 -19.48 1.09 4.72
N MET A 176 -19.32 -0.13 5.21
CA MET A 176 -20.29 -1.23 5.07
C MET A 176 -20.75 -1.65 6.47
N ASP A 177 -22.01 -1.33 6.76
CA ASP A 177 -22.73 -1.80 7.95
C ASP A 177 -23.17 -3.25 7.71
N MET A 178 -22.63 -4.16 8.51
CA MET A 178 -22.96 -5.57 8.51
C MET A 178 -23.80 -5.95 9.73
N SER A 179 -24.17 -4.98 10.58
CA SER A 179 -25.12 -5.25 11.66
C SER A 179 -26.44 -5.70 11.05
N ASN A 180 -26.90 -6.85 11.54
CA ASN A 180 -28.06 -7.54 11.01
C ASN A 180 -29.33 -6.78 11.43
N LYS A 181 -29.60 -5.63 10.80
CA LYS A 181 -30.89 -4.95 10.92
C LYS A 181 -31.90 -5.81 10.20
N LYS A 182 -32.60 -6.67 10.96
CA LYS A 182 -33.85 -7.29 10.50
C LYS A 182 -34.71 -6.16 9.92
N LYS A 183 -34.93 -6.21 8.60
CA LYS A 183 -35.97 -5.42 7.95
C LYS A 183 -37.34 -5.92 8.38
#